data_AF-A0A5N7BDU9-F1
#
_entry.id   AF-A0A5N7BDU9-F1
#
_cell.length_a   1.000
_cell.length_b   1.000
_cell.length_c   1.000
_cell.angle_alpha   90.00
_cell.angle_beta   90.00
_cell.angle_gamma   90.00
#
_symmetry.space_group_name_H-M   'P 1'
#
loop_
_entity.id
_entity.type
_entity.pdbx_description
1 polymer ?
#
loop_
_entity_poly.entity_id
_entity_poly.type
_entity_poly.pdbx_seq_one_letter_code
_entity_poly.pdbx_strand_id
1 'polypeptide(L)'
;MKLQLLWFLTSTSLAFAGHSRRTARQEGIEKRGNAYDTCMNHLVDDTVSIIENRLPEGASCLESFKKAFETNCLAVNTNKPSYDRKMSVDVCINEEVKQVTSCLKAAGIKEEEVDMVHVDFDEFKTHAFSTDASIGCSDDA
;
A
#
# COMPACT_ATOMS: atom_id res chain seq x y z
N MET A 1 -35.25 7.17 -46.79
CA MET A 1 -34.79 7.73 -45.49
C MET A 1 -34.74 6.63 -44.41
N LYS A 2 -34.00 5.53 -44.62
CA LYS A 2 -33.91 4.36 -43.70
C LYS A 2 -32.50 4.09 -43.18
N LEU A 3 -31.46 4.68 -43.79
CA LEU A 3 -30.06 4.46 -43.39
C LEU A 3 -29.62 5.25 -42.15
N GLN A 4 -30.28 6.36 -41.78
CA GLN A 4 -29.84 7.21 -40.67
C GLN A 4 -30.20 6.64 -39.28
N LEU A 5 -31.23 5.80 -39.18
CA LEU A 5 -31.63 5.15 -37.92
C LEU A 5 -30.65 4.06 -37.47
N LEU A 6 -29.98 3.39 -38.41
CA LEU A 6 -29.01 2.33 -38.12
C LEU A 6 -27.72 2.86 -37.47
N TRP A 7 -27.31 4.10 -37.75
CA TRP A 7 -26.10 4.70 -37.16
C TRP A 7 -26.31 5.17 -35.70
N PHE A 8 -27.53 5.56 -35.33
CA PHE A 8 -27.84 5.97 -33.96
C PHE A 8 -27.90 4.78 -32.99
N LEU A 9 -28.35 3.60 -33.45
CA LEU A 9 -28.46 2.39 -32.61
C LEU A 9 -27.10 1.72 -32.34
N THR A 10 -26.12 1.86 -33.25
CA THR A 10 -24.79 1.27 -33.07
C THR A 10 -23.86 2.13 -32.22
N SER A 11 -23.96 3.46 -32.31
CA SER A 11 -23.14 4.40 -31.54
C SER A 11 -23.47 4.38 -30.04
N THR A 12 -24.74 4.27 -29.66
CA THR A 12 -25.15 4.08 -28.25
C THR A 12 -24.69 2.75 -27.68
N SER A 13 -24.72 1.67 -28.48
CA SER A 13 -24.28 0.34 -28.04
C SER A 13 -22.77 0.29 -27.75
N LEU A 14 -21.96 0.95 -28.58
CA LEU A 14 -20.51 1.08 -28.37
C LEU A 14 -20.17 1.99 -27.18
N ALA A 15 -20.91 3.09 -27.00
CA ALA A 15 -20.75 3.97 -25.84
C ALA A 15 -21.10 3.26 -24.52
N PHE A 16 -22.17 2.45 -24.50
CA PHE A 16 -22.59 1.68 -23.33
C PHE A 16 -21.63 0.52 -23.02
N ALA A 17 -21.14 -0.20 -24.05
CA ALA A 17 -20.13 -1.23 -23.88
C ALA A 17 -18.79 -0.64 -23.39
N GLY A 18 -18.40 0.52 -23.92
CA GLY A 18 -17.21 1.25 -23.47
C GLY A 18 -17.33 1.77 -22.04
N HIS A 19 -18.49 2.30 -21.65
CA HIS A 19 -18.77 2.75 -20.29
C HIS A 19 -18.78 1.56 -19.32
N SER A 20 -19.51 0.49 -19.61
CA SER A 20 -19.57 -0.72 -18.78
C SER A 20 -18.19 -1.36 -18.58
N ARG A 21 -17.35 -1.36 -19.62
CA ARG A 21 -15.97 -1.85 -19.51
C ARG A 21 -15.09 -0.97 -18.61
N ARG A 22 -15.31 0.35 -18.60
CA ARG A 22 -14.59 1.28 -17.70
C ARG A 22 -15.06 1.12 -16.26
N THR A 23 -16.38 1.03 -16.04
CA THR A 23 -16.95 0.82 -14.70
C THR A 23 -16.51 -0.52 -14.11
N ALA A 24 -16.61 -1.62 -14.87
CA ALA A 24 -16.13 -2.94 -14.42
C ALA A 24 -14.61 -2.95 -14.16
N ARG A 25 -13.82 -2.22 -14.94
CA ARG A 25 -12.39 -2.05 -14.71
C ARG A 25 -12.11 -1.24 -13.44
N GLN A 26 -12.89 -0.20 -13.17
CA GLN A 26 -12.73 0.65 -11.99
C GLN A 26 -13.14 -0.10 -10.71
N GLU A 27 -14.29 -0.80 -10.71
CA GLU A 27 -14.70 -1.67 -9.60
C GLU A 27 -13.65 -2.77 -9.30
N GLY A 28 -13.04 -3.34 -10.35
CA GLY A 28 -11.96 -4.30 -10.20
C GLY A 28 -10.64 -3.70 -9.69
N ILE A 29 -10.39 -2.41 -9.92
CA ILE A 29 -9.24 -1.68 -9.33
C ILE A 29 -9.52 -1.39 -7.85
N GLU A 30 -10.72 -0.90 -7.52
CA GLU A 30 -11.13 -0.57 -6.15
C GLU A 30 -11.14 -1.80 -5.23
N LYS A 31 -11.66 -2.94 -5.69
CA LYS A 31 -11.64 -4.20 -4.91
C LYS A 31 -10.22 -4.72 -4.64
N ARG A 32 -9.32 -4.62 -5.62
CA ARG A 32 -7.91 -5.01 -5.45
C ARG A 32 -7.17 -4.06 -4.53
N GLY A 33 -7.41 -2.76 -4.67
CA GLY A 33 -6.91 -1.73 -3.77
C GLY A 33 -7.29 -2.00 -2.31
N ASN A 34 -8.55 -2.33 -2.04
CA ASN A 34 -8.99 -2.62 -0.66
C ASN A 34 -8.31 -3.87 -0.05
N ALA A 35 -8.10 -4.93 -0.84
CA ALA A 35 -7.41 -6.13 -0.38
C ALA A 35 -5.92 -5.85 -0.09
N TYR A 36 -5.28 -5.09 -0.99
CA TYR A 36 -3.92 -4.60 -0.82
C TYR A 36 -3.77 -3.78 0.46
N ASP A 37 -4.64 -2.78 0.67
CA ASP A 37 -4.62 -1.91 1.85
C ASP A 37 -4.82 -2.69 3.13
N THR A 38 -5.77 -3.63 3.14
CA THR A 38 -6.04 -4.47 4.31
C THR A 38 -4.81 -5.30 4.69
N CYS A 39 -4.17 -5.93 3.70
CA CYS A 39 -2.96 -6.71 3.91
C CYS A 39 -1.80 -5.84 4.42
N MET A 40 -1.54 -4.70 3.78
CA MET A 40 -0.44 -3.81 4.15
C MET A 40 -0.63 -3.21 5.55
N ASN A 41 -1.85 -2.80 5.91
CA ASN A 41 -2.16 -2.29 7.23
C ASN A 41 -1.97 -3.37 8.32
N HIS A 42 -2.40 -4.62 8.06
CA HIS A 42 -2.17 -5.72 8.99
C HIS A 42 -0.69 -5.97 9.23
N LEU A 43 0.12 -6.02 8.16
CA LEU A 43 1.56 -6.22 8.28
C LEU A 43 2.23 -5.07 9.04
N VAL A 44 1.85 -3.82 8.77
CA VAL A 44 2.39 -2.67 9.50
C VAL A 44 2.02 -2.73 10.98
N ASP A 45 0.79 -3.13 11.31
CA ASP A 45 0.31 -3.26 12.68
C ASP A 45 1.07 -4.33 13.45
N ASP A 46 1.31 -5.48 12.81
CA ASP A 46 2.12 -6.56 13.39
C ASP A 46 3.56 -6.10 13.64
N THR A 47 4.21 -5.49 12.64
CA THR A 47 5.59 -5.01 12.74
C THR A 47 5.72 -3.93 13.82
N VAL A 48 4.83 -2.94 13.84
CA VAL A 48 4.82 -1.90 14.87
C VAL A 48 4.61 -2.50 16.24
N SER A 49 3.67 -3.43 16.40
CA SER A 49 3.41 -4.09 17.69
C SER A 49 4.63 -4.89 18.18
N ILE A 50 5.34 -5.59 17.29
CA ILE A 50 6.58 -6.31 17.63
C ILE A 50 7.63 -5.34 18.15
N ILE A 51 7.83 -4.22 17.46
CA ILE A 51 8.82 -3.21 17.84
C ILE A 51 8.42 -2.55 19.17
N GLU A 52 7.17 -2.12 19.33
CA GLU A 52 6.66 -1.46 20.54
C GLU A 52 6.79 -2.33 21.79
N ASN A 53 6.54 -3.64 21.66
CA ASN A 53 6.72 -4.58 22.76
C ASN A 53 8.18 -4.68 23.23
N ARG A 54 9.14 -4.43 22.31
CA ARG A 54 10.57 -4.46 22.60
C ARG A 54 11.11 -3.09 23.03
N LEU A 55 10.58 -2.00 22.49
CA LEU A 55 11.03 -0.62 22.64
C LEU A 55 9.85 0.31 22.96
N PRO A 56 9.25 0.20 24.16
CA PRO A 56 8.08 1.00 24.52
C PRO A 56 8.36 2.50 24.57
N GLU A 57 9.61 2.92 24.82
CA GLU A 57 10.01 4.32 24.78
C GLU A 57 9.91 4.91 23.36
N GLY A 58 9.94 4.07 22.33
CA GLY A 58 9.80 4.44 20.92
C GLY A 58 8.36 4.49 20.41
N ALA A 59 7.35 4.16 21.22
CA ALA A 59 5.97 4.00 20.76
C ALA A 59 5.41 5.24 20.04
N SER A 60 5.69 6.45 20.54
CA SER A 60 5.23 7.69 19.86
C SER A 60 5.84 7.90 18.46
N CYS A 61 7.07 7.43 18.24
CA CYS A 61 7.73 7.47 16.94
C CYS A 61 7.07 6.46 15.97
N LEU A 62 6.70 5.29 16.47
CA LEU A 62 6.09 4.21 15.69
C LEU A 62 4.63 4.50 15.34
N GLU A 63 3.87 5.11 16.26
CA GLU A 63 2.52 5.62 15.99
C GLU A 63 2.55 6.69 14.88
N SER A 64 3.53 7.60 14.94
CA SER A 64 3.72 8.62 13.91
C SER A 64 4.01 7.99 12.54
N PHE A 65 4.82 6.93 12.50
CA PHE A 65 5.07 6.15 11.31
C PHE A 65 3.84 5.46 10.75
N LYS A 66 3.08 4.75 11.60
CA LYS A 66 1.86 4.05 11.17
C LYS A 66 0.89 5.02 10.49
N LYS A 67 0.70 6.20 11.10
CA LYS A 67 -0.13 7.25 10.53
C LYS A 67 0.42 7.77 9.20
N ALA A 68 1.71 8.07 9.13
CA ALA A 68 2.34 8.56 7.90
C ALA A 68 2.31 7.50 6.79
N PHE A 69 2.51 6.24 7.12
CA PHE A 69 2.42 5.13 6.20
C PHE A 69 1.00 5.00 5.60
N GLU A 70 -0.04 5.05 6.43
CA GLU A 70 -1.43 5.01 5.95
C GLU A 70 -1.75 6.19 5.03
N THR A 71 -1.38 7.42 5.43
CA THR A 71 -1.77 8.63 4.69
C THR A 71 -0.90 8.92 3.47
N ASN A 72 0.41 8.66 3.56
CA ASN A 72 1.39 9.07 2.55
C ASN A 72 1.78 7.91 1.64
N CYS A 73 1.92 6.70 2.20
CA CYS A 73 2.39 5.54 1.45
C CYS A 73 1.24 4.75 0.85
N LEU A 74 0.24 4.35 1.63
CA LEU A 74 -0.86 3.54 1.11
C LEU A 74 -1.86 4.38 0.32
N ALA A 75 -2.55 5.31 0.97
CA ALA A 75 -3.68 6.04 0.35
C ALA A 75 -3.34 6.69 -1.01
N VAL A 76 -2.09 7.12 -1.19
CA VAL A 76 -1.61 7.76 -2.43
C VAL A 76 -1.30 6.75 -3.55
N ASN A 77 -0.94 5.51 -3.20
CA ASN A 77 -0.37 4.54 -4.13
C ASN A 77 -1.26 3.31 -4.39
N THR A 78 -2.26 3.03 -3.55
CA THR A 78 -3.12 1.83 -3.64
C THR A 78 -3.72 1.56 -5.02
N ASN A 79 -4.16 2.63 -5.70
CA ASN A 79 -4.84 2.54 -7.00
C ASN A 79 -3.88 2.46 -8.20
N LYS A 80 -2.55 2.48 -7.97
CA LYS A 80 -1.55 2.32 -9.03
C LYS A 80 -1.49 0.88 -9.52
N PRO A 81 -1.00 0.64 -10.76
CA PRO A 81 -0.68 -0.71 -11.23
C PRO A 81 0.28 -1.44 -10.29
N SER A 82 0.17 -2.78 -10.19
CA SER A 82 0.91 -3.65 -9.23
C SER A 82 2.40 -3.28 -9.10
N TYR A 83 3.13 -3.23 -10.22
CA TYR A 83 4.55 -2.88 -10.23
C TYR A 83 4.83 -1.45 -9.72
N ASP A 84 4.12 -0.46 -10.26
CA ASP A 84 4.29 0.95 -9.89
C ASP A 84 3.92 1.22 -8.42
N ARG A 85 2.90 0.50 -7.93
CA ARG A 85 2.49 0.55 -6.53
C ARG A 85 3.57 0.00 -5.62
N LYS A 86 4.06 -1.22 -5.87
CA LYS A 86 5.13 -1.85 -5.07
C LYS A 86 6.36 -0.92 -5.00
N MET A 87 6.81 -0.40 -6.14
CA MET A 87 7.94 0.54 -6.20
C MET A 87 7.66 1.85 -5.45
N SER A 88 6.48 2.46 -5.63
CA SER A 88 6.16 3.72 -4.96
C SER A 88 6.02 3.56 -3.44
N VAL A 89 5.42 2.45 -3.00
CA VAL A 89 5.24 2.13 -1.58
C VAL A 89 6.59 1.81 -0.93
N ASP A 90 7.48 1.04 -1.59
CA ASP A 90 8.83 0.78 -1.09
C ASP A 90 9.64 2.07 -0.88
N VAL A 91 9.63 2.97 -1.88
CA VAL A 91 10.30 4.28 -1.76
C VAL A 91 9.75 5.06 -0.55
N CYS A 92 8.43 5.10 -0.40
CA CYS A 92 7.78 5.79 0.71
C CYS A 92 8.13 5.18 2.07
N ILE A 93 8.10 3.83 2.20
CA ILE A 93 8.50 3.14 3.43
C ILE A 93 9.93 3.53 3.80
N ASN A 94 10.87 3.52 2.85
CA ASN A 94 12.26 3.88 3.13
C ASN A 94 12.43 5.35 3.56
N GLU A 95 11.55 6.25 3.13
CA GLU A 95 11.51 7.64 3.60
C GLU A 95 10.95 7.74 5.03
N GLU A 96 9.84 7.06 5.31
CA GLU A 96 9.22 7.06 6.64
C GLU A 96 10.09 6.35 7.69
N VAL A 97 10.79 5.27 7.32
CA VAL A 97 11.75 4.58 8.21
C VAL A 97 12.90 5.52 8.62
N LYS A 98 13.38 6.41 7.72
CA LYS A 98 14.39 7.42 8.09
C LYS A 98 13.85 8.42 9.11
N GLN A 99 12.57 8.78 9.02
CA GLN A 99 11.93 9.66 9.99
C GLN A 99 11.80 8.99 11.35
N VAL A 100 11.36 7.72 11.39
CA VAL A 100 11.33 6.90 12.62
C VAL A 100 12.69 6.80 13.25
N THR A 101 13.71 6.47 12.46
CA THR A 101 15.10 6.37 12.91
C THR A 101 15.55 7.64 13.61
N SER A 102 15.26 8.79 12.99
CA SER A 102 15.61 10.10 13.54
C SER A 102 14.86 10.38 14.85
N CYS A 103 13.58 10.00 14.92
CA CYS A 103 12.75 10.13 16.13
C CYS A 103 13.26 9.25 17.27
N LEU A 104 13.57 7.97 17.01
CA LEU A 104 14.10 7.03 17.99
C LEU A 104 15.44 7.51 18.56
N LYS A 105 16.35 7.99 17.70
CA LYS A 105 17.63 8.56 18.14
C LYS A 105 17.43 9.82 19.00
N ALA A 106 16.48 10.68 18.64
CA ALA A 106 16.13 11.86 19.44
C ALA A 106 15.50 11.50 20.79
N ALA A 107 14.80 10.37 20.88
CA ALA A 107 14.27 9.81 22.12
C ALA A 107 15.36 9.13 22.99
N GLY A 108 16.61 9.06 22.53
CA GLY A 108 17.73 8.48 23.26
C GLY A 108 17.83 6.96 23.17
N ILE A 109 17.12 6.33 22.22
CA ILE A 109 17.24 4.90 21.93
C ILE A 109 18.64 4.61 21.38
N LYS A 110 19.25 3.50 21.81
CA LYS A 110 20.63 3.16 21.42
C LYS A 110 20.69 2.76 19.96
N GLU A 111 21.85 2.97 19.33
CA GLU A 111 22.08 2.59 17.92
C GLU A 111 21.77 1.11 17.67
N GLU A 112 22.21 0.22 18.56
CA GLU A 112 21.95 -1.23 18.46
C GLU A 112 20.45 -1.57 18.45
N GLU A 113 19.65 -0.82 19.19
CA GLU A 113 18.19 -0.98 19.24
C GLU A 113 17.52 -0.43 17.98
N VAL A 114 18.04 0.67 17.45
CA VAL A 114 17.61 1.25 16.18
C VAL A 114 17.94 0.32 15.00
N ASP A 115 19.10 -0.34 15.02
CA ASP A 115 19.49 -1.32 14.00
C ASP A 115 18.52 -2.52 13.99
N MET A 116 18.08 -2.99 15.17
CA MET A 116 17.05 -4.03 15.26
C MET A 116 15.71 -3.57 14.66
N VAL A 117 15.34 -2.30 14.82
CA VAL A 117 14.14 -1.73 14.18
C VAL A 117 14.26 -1.74 12.65
N HIS A 118 15.44 -1.47 12.10
CA HIS A 118 15.66 -1.59 10.65
C HIS A 118 15.49 -3.02 10.16
N VAL A 119 15.98 -4.00 10.91
CA VAL A 119 15.78 -5.43 10.59
C VAL A 119 14.29 -5.77 10.53
N ASP A 120 13.49 -5.32 11.49
CA ASP A 120 12.04 -5.57 11.49
C ASP A 120 11.34 -4.90 10.29
N PHE A 121 11.77 -3.71 9.88
CA PHE A 121 11.25 -3.04 8.68
C PHE A 121 11.68 -3.70 7.37
N ASP A 122 12.88 -4.28 7.32
CA ASP A 122 13.33 -5.05 6.16
C ASP A 122 12.58 -6.39 6.05
N GLU A 123 12.27 -7.04 7.18
CA GLU A 123 11.39 -8.22 7.22
C GLU A 123 9.97 -7.87 6.78
N PHE A 124 9.41 -6.76 7.27
CA PHE A 124 8.14 -6.21 6.80
C PHE A 124 8.10 -6.05 5.28
N LYS A 125 9.10 -5.40 4.67
CA LYS A 125 9.17 -5.24 3.21
C LYS A 125 9.24 -6.59 2.49
N THR A 126 10.00 -7.53 3.03
CA THR A 126 10.13 -8.88 2.47
C THR A 126 8.79 -9.60 2.44
N HIS A 127 8.01 -9.51 3.52
CA HIS A 127 6.66 -10.07 3.57
C HIS A 127 5.71 -9.30 2.65
N ALA A 128 5.62 -7.98 2.79
CA ALA A 128 4.71 -7.12 2.03
C ALA A 128 4.84 -7.31 0.50
N PHE A 129 6.07 -7.43 0.00
CA PHE A 129 6.36 -7.55 -1.43
C PHE A 129 6.61 -8.98 -1.90
N SER A 130 6.40 -9.98 -1.04
CA SER A 130 6.52 -11.38 -1.42
C SER A 130 5.62 -11.71 -2.61
N THR A 131 6.14 -12.57 -3.51
CA THR A 131 5.35 -13.15 -4.60
C THR A 131 4.48 -14.31 -4.13
N ASP A 132 4.72 -14.84 -2.92
CA ASP A 132 3.87 -15.85 -2.31
C ASP A 132 2.58 -15.19 -1.80
N ALA A 133 1.43 -15.52 -2.41
CA ALA A 133 0.14 -14.96 -2.06
C ALA A 133 -0.35 -15.33 -0.65
N SER A 134 0.28 -16.31 0.02
CA SER A 134 -0.01 -16.64 1.42
C SER A 134 0.71 -15.72 2.42
N ILE A 135 1.70 -14.95 1.95
CA ILE A 135 2.56 -14.10 2.78
C ILE A 135 2.47 -12.63 2.34
N GLY A 136 2.52 -12.38 1.04
CA GLY A 136 2.62 -11.03 0.47
C GLY A 136 1.31 -10.43 0.00
N CYS A 137 1.31 -9.10 -0.06
CA CYS A 137 0.15 -8.31 -0.48
C CYS A 137 0.07 -8.21 -2.01
N SER A 138 0.31 -9.31 -2.73
CA SER A 138 0.32 -9.31 -4.18
C SER A 138 -1.10 -9.42 -4.76
N ASP A 139 -1.49 -8.47 -5.61
CA ASP A 139 -2.75 -8.50 -6.36
C ASP A 139 -2.64 -9.32 -7.66
N ASP A 140 -1.56 -10.10 -7.83
CA ASP A 140 -1.27 -10.85 -9.06
C ASP A 140 -2.09 -12.16 -9.17
N ALA A 141 -3.07 -12.38 -8.26
CA ALA A 141 -3.99 -13.52 -8.24
C ALA A 141 -5.24 -13.31 -9.11
#